data_AF-A0A2V7H8S0-F1
#
_entry.id   AF-A0A2V7H8S0-F1
#
_cell.length_a   1.000
_cell.length_b   1.000
_cell.length_c   1.000
_cell.angle_alpha   90.00
_cell.angle_beta   90.00
_cell.angle_gamma   90.00
#
_symmetry.space_group_name_H-M   'P 1'
#
loop_
_entity.id
_entity.type
_entity.pdbx_description
1 polymer ?
#
loop_
_entity_poly.entity_id
_entity_poly.type
_entity_poly.pdbx_seq_one_letter_code
_entity_poly.pdbx_strand_id
1 'polypeptide(L)'
;DRPNVLKRFVDGAEKPPFYQKRAPENTPDWLRTVTLSFPSGRTAEEVVVDDAAGLAWIVNLGCIELHPHAVRTDDLDHPDELRIDCDPGPGVEWDDVRLVAMEVKNLLEEMGLRGWPKTSGSRGMHVNARIQQRWTFTEVRRAALAFSREIERRAPKVATSKWWKEERHGVFLDYNQNAKDRTTCSAYSIRPLPDARVSAPLRWEEIPDCDPAEFTVLTMPARLKAVGDPNAKMDDEAGSLDKLLELADRDEAAGLGDAPWPPHFRKMEGEAPRVAPSRAKGMKSATTVSKKKPAKKTAGKTEASAKTTGRRSKMPLIVVANSPDKEAALAGLERWKQKNPKAASDLAVDDVLVDSMRGRSSTWTRIRVNLRNVPEKVRPKQETPDPDDDPTRAWREGLAKPC
;
A
#
# COMPACT_ATOMS: atom_id res chain seq x y z
N ASP A 1 6.71 -13.97 18.72
CA ASP A 1 6.16 -12.74 19.36
C ASP A 1 5.91 -11.54 18.43
N ARG A 2 5.37 -11.74 17.22
CA ARG A 2 4.89 -10.62 16.38
C ARG A 2 3.48 -10.93 15.89
N PRO A 3 2.55 -9.96 15.85
CA PRO A 3 1.32 -10.14 15.08
C PRO A 3 1.66 -10.28 13.60
N ASN A 4 0.95 -11.16 12.90
CA ASN A 4 1.20 -11.47 11.49
C ASN A 4 -0.04 -11.27 10.63
N VAL A 5 0.18 -10.63 9.48
CA VAL A 5 -0.72 -10.74 8.34
C VAL A 5 -0.36 -12.01 7.57
N LEU A 6 -1.35 -12.86 7.32
CA LEU A 6 -1.17 -14.10 6.57
C LEU A 6 -1.58 -13.89 5.12
N LYS A 7 -0.69 -14.17 4.18
CA LYS A 7 -1.03 -14.15 2.75
C LYS A 7 -1.21 -15.58 2.25
N ARG A 8 -2.46 -15.93 2.04
CA ARG A 8 -2.92 -17.30 1.77
C ARG A 8 -3.20 -17.52 0.30
N PHE A 9 -2.84 -18.69 -0.20
CA PHE A 9 -2.99 -19.12 -1.59
C PHE A 9 -3.77 -20.44 -1.62
N VAL A 10 -5.03 -20.38 -1.20
CA VAL A 10 -5.89 -21.56 -0.97
C VAL A 10 -6.16 -22.35 -2.25
N ASP A 11 -6.14 -21.68 -3.40
CA ASP A 11 -6.36 -22.28 -4.72
C ASP A 11 -5.04 -22.49 -5.51
N GLY A 12 -3.90 -22.41 -4.83
CA GLY A 12 -2.56 -22.55 -5.41
C GLY A 12 -1.83 -21.22 -5.64
N ALA A 13 -0.48 -21.29 -5.75
CA ALA A 13 0.42 -20.13 -5.80
C ALA A 13 0.18 -19.19 -7.00
N GLU A 14 -0.34 -19.73 -8.12
CA GLU A 14 -0.65 -18.98 -9.34
C GLU A 14 -1.98 -18.21 -9.26
N LYS A 15 -2.80 -18.49 -8.24
CA LYS A 15 -4.12 -17.85 -8.07
C LYS A 15 -4.01 -16.61 -7.18
N PRO A 16 -5.00 -15.70 -7.26
CA PRO A 16 -5.02 -14.51 -6.42
C PRO A 16 -4.95 -14.87 -4.92
N PRO A 17 -4.11 -14.17 -4.13
CA PRO A 17 -4.00 -14.44 -2.71
C PRO A 17 -5.16 -13.84 -1.91
N PHE A 18 -5.41 -14.43 -0.74
CA PHE A 18 -6.22 -13.86 0.32
C PHE A 18 -5.32 -13.30 1.43
N TYR A 19 -5.38 -11.99 1.66
CA TYR A 19 -4.69 -11.34 2.79
C TYR A 19 -5.59 -11.38 4.02
N GLN A 20 -5.17 -12.13 5.03
CA GLN A 20 -5.89 -12.32 6.28
C GLN A 20 -5.14 -11.65 7.43
N LYS A 21 -5.74 -10.58 7.96
CA LYS A 21 -5.27 -9.91 9.18
C LYS A 21 -5.90 -10.54 10.42
N ARG A 22 -7.23 -10.63 10.42
CA ARG A 22 -8.00 -11.18 11.53
C ARG A 22 -7.82 -12.71 11.61
N ALA A 23 -7.54 -13.20 12.81
CA ALA A 23 -7.57 -14.62 13.13
C ALA A 23 -8.94 -15.24 12.76
N PRO A 24 -8.98 -16.44 12.15
CA PRO A 24 -10.24 -17.14 11.86
C PRO A 24 -11.06 -17.41 13.12
N GLU A 25 -12.39 -17.54 12.98
CA GLU A 25 -13.28 -17.86 14.12
C GLU A 25 -12.95 -19.20 14.77
N ASN A 26 -12.46 -20.16 13.99
CA ASN A 26 -12.06 -21.50 14.44
C ASN A 26 -10.55 -21.58 14.79
N THR A 27 -9.94 -20.47 15.23
CA THR A 27 -8.56 -20.49 15.71
C THR A 27 -8.47 -21.35 16.98
N PRO A 28 -7.61 -22.38 17.03
CA PRO A 28 -7.42 -23.18 18.23
C PRO A 28 -6.99 -22.37 19.46
N ASP A 29 -7.47 -22.74 20.65
CA ASP A 29 -7.21 -22.02 21.91
C ASP A 29 -5.73 -21.93 22.30
N TRP A 30 -4.89 -22.86 21.80
CA TRP A 30 -3.45 -22.86 22.02
C TRP A 30 -2.71 -21.85 21.13
N LEU A 31 -3.35 -21.31 20.09
CA LEU A 31 -2.79 -20.25 19.26
C LEU A 31 -3.03 -18.89 19.90
N ARG A 32 -1.94 -18.17 20.11
CA ARG A 32 -2.00 -16.82 20.67
C ARG A 32 -2.45 -15.81 19.60
N THR A 33 -3.28 -14.87 20.03
CA THR A 33 -3.64 -13.68 19.26
C THR A 33 -3.33 -12.42 20.05
N VAL A 34 -3.25 -11.29 19.34
CA VAL A 34 -3.17 -9.97 19.96
C VAL A 34 -4.08 -8.98 19.22
N THR A 35 -4.71 -8.07 19.96
CA THR A 35 -5.54 -7.01 19.40
C THR A 35 -4.68 -5.87 18.84
N LEU A 36 -4.59 -5.74 17.52
CA LEU A 36 -3.92 -4.61 16.88
C LEU A 36 -4.92 -3.51 16.50
N SER A 37 -4.58 -2.25 16.84
CA SER A 37 -5.37 -1.06 16.48
C SER A 37 -4.82 -0.39 15.23
N PHE A 38 -5.65 -0.23 14.20
CA PHE A 38 -5.27 0.38 12.93
C PHE A 38 -5.42 1.91 12.94
N PRO A 39 -4.73 2.64 12.05
CA PRO A 39 -4.89 4.09 11.90
C PRO A 39 -6.33 4.56 11.63
N SER A 40 -7.19 3.65 11.16
CA SER A 40 -8.63 3.91 10.93
C SER A 40 -9.47 3.92 12.21
N GLY A 41 -8.91 3.55 13.38
CA GLY A 41 -9.64 3.34 14.63
C GLY A 41 -10.28 1.95 14.78
N ARG A 42 -10.20 1.11 13.74
CA ARG A 42 -10.63 -0.30 13.79
C ARG A 42 -9.58 -1.16 14.50
N THR A 43 -10.01 -2.28 15.06
CA THR A 43 -9.12 -3.30 15.64
C THR A 43 -9.25 -4.64 14.92
N ALA A 44 -8.22 -5.47 14.99
CA ALA A 44 -8.28 -6.89 14.64
C ALA A 44 -7.47 -7.74 15.62
N GLU A 45 -8.01 -8.92 15.94
CA GLU A 45 -7.24 -10.00 16.56
C GLU A 45 -6.33 -10.61 15.49
N GLU A 46 -5.01 -10.45 15.63
CA GLU A 46 -4.06 -11.03 14.68
C GLU A 46 -3.30 -12.20 15.32
N VAL A 47 -2.98 -13.21 14.51
CA VAL A 47 -2.28 -14.42 14.97
C VAL A 47 -0.82 -14.09 15.29
N VAL A 48 -0.34 -14.63 16.40
CA VAL A 48 1.07 -14.60 16.79
C VAL A 48 1.63 -16.01 16.65
N VAL A 49 2.61 -16.18 15.76
CA VAL A 49 3.26 -17.46 15.51
C VAL A 49 4.49 -17.56 16.40
N ASP A 50 4.43 -18.38 17.43
CA ASP A 50 5.50 -18.51 18.45
C ASP A 50 6.34 -19.78 18.29
N ASP A 51 5.80 -20.81 17.65
CA ASP A 51 6.44 -22.12 17.57
C ASP A 51 6.16 -22.83 16.23
N ALA A 52 6.73 -24.03 16.10
CA ALA A 52 6.58 -24.88 14.92
C ALA A 52 5.13 -25.35 14.70
N ALA A 53 4.34 -25.53 15.77
CA ALA A 53 2.95 -25.95 15.66
C ALA A 53 2.08 -24.83 15.07
N GLY A 54 2.28 -23.59 15.52
CA GLY A 54 1.63 -22.42 14.95
C GLY A 54 2.03 -22.18 13.49
N LEU A 55 3.31 -22.39 13.15
CA LEU A 55 3.78 -22.33 11.77
C LEU A 55 3.10 -23.40 10.89
N ALA A 56 3.06 -24.65 11.35
CA ALA A 56 2.38 -25.74 10.65
C ALA A 56 0.88 -25.45 10.45
N TRP A 57 0.22 -24.85 11.45
CA TRP A 57 -1.19 -24.50 11.35
C TRP A 57 -1.46 -23.44 10.28
N ILE A 58 -0.68 -22.35 10.21
CA ILE A 58 -0.89 -21.35 9.14
C ILE A 58 -0.58 -21.92 7.75
N VAL A 59 0.41 -22.82 7.63
CA VAL A 59 0.71 -23.53 6.38
C VAL A 59 -0.47 -24.40 5.96
N ASN A 60 -1.09 -25.12 6.89
CA ASN A 60 -2.30 -25.90 6.65
C ASN A 60 -3.48 -25.03 6.17
N LEU A 61 -3.54 -23.76 6.56
CA LEU A 61 -4.51 -22.79 6.03
C LEU A 61 -4.16 -22.28 4.61
N GLY A 62 -3.08 -22.76 3.99
CA GLY A 62 -2.58 -22.32 2.69
C GLY A 62 -1.78 -21.02 2.76
N CYS A 63 -1.23 -20.64 3.92
CA CYS A 63 -0.32 -19.49 4.02
C CYS A 63 1.02 -19.81 3.34
N ILE A 64 1.45 -18.97 2.39
CA ILE A 64 2.77 -19.09 1.76
C ILE A 64 3.69 -17.96 2.21
N GLU A 65 3.19 -16.72 2.26
CA GLU A 65 3.98 -15.58 2.75
C GLU A 65 3.48 -15.14 4.14
N LEU A 66 4.40 -15.09 5.11
CA LEU A 66 4.15 -14.51 6.43
C LEU A 66 4.60 -13.05 6.40
N HIS A 67 3.78 -12.17 6.96
CA HIS A 67 4.02 -10.73 6.96
C HIS A 67 3.90 -10.16 8.38
N PRO A 68 4.96 -10.25 9.21
CA PRO A 68 4.95 -9.73 10.57
C PRO A 68 4.91 -8.19 10.58
N HIS A 69 4.20 -7.63 11.57
CA HIS A 69 4.35 -6.21 11.90
C HIS A 69 5.74 -5.92 12.49
N ALA A 70 6.17 -4.66 12.44
CA ALA A 70 7.45 -4.20 12.99
C ALA A 70 7.44 -4.03 14.52
N VAL A 71 6.46 -4.61 15.21
CA VAL A 71 6.24 -4.49 16.67
C VAL A 71 6.21 -5.87 17.32
N ARG A 72 6.40 -5.90 18.63
CA ARG A 72 6.23 -7.07 19.50
C ARG A 72 4.94 -6.96 20.29
N THR A 73 4.49 -8.04 20.93
CA THR A 73 3.13 -8.07 21.50
C THR A 73 2.97 -7.30 22.80
N ASP A 74 4.09 -6.99 23.46
CA ASP A 74 4.16 -6.16 24.66
C ASP A 74 4.01 -4.67 24.37
N ASP A 75 4.44 -4.21 23.18
CA ASP A 75 4.30 -2.84 22.71
C ASP A 75 3.97 -2.76 21.21
N LEU A 76 2.69 -2.49 20.91
CA LEU A 76 2.15 -2.43 19.54
C LEU A 76 2.22 -1.03 18.90
N ASP A 77 2.76 -0.04 19.61
CA ASP A 77 2.83 1.36 19.15
C ASP A 77 4.26 1.81 18.86
N HIS A 78 5.27 1.15 19.44
CA HIS A 78 6.68 1.43 19.22
C HIS A 78 7.39 0.29 18.48
N PRO A 79 7.68 0.46 17.17
CA PRO A 79 8.41 -0.54 16.41
C PRO A 79 9.79 -0.83 17.01
N ASP A 80 10.21 -2.09 16.89
CA ASP A 80 11.57 -2.53 17.21
C ASP A 80 12.41 -2.76 15.94
N GLU A 81 11.86 -2.47 14.75
CA GLU A 81 12.56 -2.57 13.46
C GLU A 81 12.43 -1.29 12.65
N LEU A 82 13.57 -0.76 12.18
CA LEU A 82 13.63 0.06 10.98
C LEU A 82 13.74 -0.89 9.76
N ARG A 83 12.85 -0.72 8.77
CA ARG A 83 12.80 -1.56 7.56
C ARG A 83 13.17 -0.75 6.34
N ILE A 84 14.18 -1.19 5.61
CA ILE A 84 14.63 -0.58 4.36
C ILE A 84 14.27 -1.54 3.23
N ASP A 85 13.39 -1.10 2.34
CA ASP A 85 12.87 -1.88 1.21
C ASP A 85 13.40 -1.30 -0.10
N CYS A 86 14.32 -2.01 -0.73
CA CYS A 86 14.95 -1.67 -2.00
C CYS A 86 14.15 -2.31 -3.15
N ASP A 87 13.16 -1.58 -3.70
CA ASP A 87 12.27 -2.05 -4.76
C ASP A 87 12.71 -1.55 -6.15
N PRO A 88 13.25 -2.43 -7.03
CA PRO A 88 13.67 -2.02 -8.36
C PRO A 88 12.49 -1.59 -9.24
N GLY A 89 12.66 -0.42 -9.87
CA GLY A 89 11.78 0.05 -10.94
C GLY A 89 11.80 -0.87 -12.18
N PRO A 90 10.92 -0.62 -13.17
CA PRO A 90 10.98 -1.33 -14.44
C PRO A 90 12.33 -1.14 -15.14
N GLY A 91 12.94 -2.23 -15.61
CA GLY A 91 14.23 -2.22 -16.32
C GLY A 91 15.47 -2.03 -15.44
N VAL A 92 15.33 -2.08 -14.12
CA VAL A 92 16.45 -2.05 -13.18
C VAL A 92 16.94 -3.47 -12.96
N GLU A 93 18.24 -3.68 -13.20
CA GLU A 93 18.89 -4.97 -13.09
C GLU A 93 19.30 -5.27 -11.63
N TRP A 94 19.56 -6.54 -11.34
CA TRP A 94 19.93 -6.98 -9.99
C TRP A 94 21.21 -6.31 -9.47
N ASP A 95 22.15 -5.99 -10.35
CA ASP A 95 23.40 -5.30 -10.03
C ASP A 95 23.15 -3.94 -9.37
N ASP A 96 22.17 -3.17 -9.87
CA ASP A 96 21.79 -1.89 -9.27
C ASP A 96 21.19 -2.09 -7.87
N VAL A 97 20.43 -3.17 -7.65
CA VAL A 97 19.91 -3.52 -6.32
C VAL A 97 21.05 -3.84 -5.36
N ARG A 98 22.06 -4.60 -5.80
CA ARG A 98 23.26 -4.90 -5.00
C ARG A 98 24.05 -3.64 -4.68
N LEU A 99 24.25 -2.75 -5.65
CA LEU A 99 24.95 -1.47 -5.45
C LEU A 99 24.24 -0.60 -4.41
N VAL A 100 22.91 -0.46 -4.53
CA VAL A 100 22.12 0.32 -3.56
C VAL A 100 22.12 -0.35 -2.19
N ALA A 101 22.05 -1.67 -2.10
CA ALA A 101 22.15 -2.39 -0.83
C ALA A 101 23.49 -2.17 -0.13
N MET A 102 24.61 -2.12 -0.88
CA MET A 102 25.91 -1.81 -0.30
C MET A 102 25.99 -0.35 0.20
N GLU A 103 25.34 0.60 -0.46
CA GLU A 103 25.25 1.97 0.05
C GLU A 103 24.34 2.06 1.29
N VAL A 104 23.27 1.27 1.34
CA VAL A 104 22.44 1.10 2.54
C VAL A 104 23.28 0.61 3.73
N LYS A 105 24.18 -0.36 3.52
CA LYS A 105 25.12 -0.82 4.55
C LYS A 105 25.96 0.33 5.10
N ASN A 106 26.61 1.08 4.20
CA ASN A 106 27.53 2.16 4.58
C ASN A 106 26.81 3.23 5.40
N LEU A 107 25.63 3.67 4.93
CA LEU A 107 24.86 4.67 5.66
C LEU A 107 24.37 4.16 7.02
N LEU A 108 23.94 2.90 7.13
CA LEU A 108 23.57 2.32 8.43
C LEU A 108 24.74 2.37 9.41
N GLU A 109 25.95 2.01 8.97
CA GLU A 109 27.16 2.03 9.82
C GLU A 109 27.50 3.46 10.29
N GLU A 110 27.41 4.46 9.41
CA GLU A 110 27.60 5.88 9.79
C GLU A 110 26.57 6.36 10.81
N MET A 111 25.33 5.90 10.67
CA MET A 111 24.22 6.18 11.59
C MET A 111 24.32 5.37 12.89
N GLY A 112 25.30 4.48 13.04
CA GLY A 112 25.47 3.64 14.23
C GLY A 112 24.40 2.54 14.35
N LEU A 113 23.86 2.08 13.23
CA LEU A 113 22.87 1.02 13.15
C LEU A 113 23.48 -0.22 12.48
N ARG A 114 23.14 -1.41 12.99
CA ARG A 114 23.48 -2.68 12.34
C ARG A 114 22.33 -3.13 11.44
N GLY A 115 22.61 -3.28 10.15
CA GLY A 115 21.67 -3.84 9.19
C GLY A 115 21.79 -5.36 9.04
N TRP A 116 20.66 -6.00 8.74
CA TRP A 116 20.51 -7.43 8.54
C TRP A 116 19.81 -7.67 7.19
N PRO A 117 20.59 -7.92 6.13
CA PRO A 117 20.08 -7.97 4.77
C PRO A 117 19.42 -9.32 4.47
N LYS A 118 18.41 -9.28 3.61
CA LYS A 118 17.80 -10.47 3.02
C LYS A 118 17.32 -10.16 1.62
N THR A 119 17.42 -11.14 0.72
CA THR A 119 16.68 -11.03 -0.55
C THR A 119 15.18 -10.90 -0.23
N SER A 120 14.43 -10.20 -1.08
CA SER A 120 12.96 -10.19 -0.93
C SER A 120 12.34 -11.55 -1.32
N GLY A 121 13.07 -12.39 -2.05
CA GLY A 121 12.56 -13.55 -2.79
C GLY A 121 11.74 -13.17 -4.04
N SER A 122 11.66 -11.88 -4.39
CA SER A 122 10.99 -11.38 -5.59
C SER A 122 12.00 -10.63 -6.47
N ARG A 123 11.94 -9.30 -6.54
CA ARG A 123 12.86 -8.51 -7.38
C ARG A 123 13.87 -7.69 -6.58
N GLY A 124 13.52 -7.32 -5.35
CA GLY A 124 14.31 -6.39 -4.53
C GLY A 124 15.02 -7.04 -3.35
N MET A 125 15.52 -6.19 -2.47
CA MET A 125 16.19 -6.56 -1.22
C MET A 125 15.52 -5.86 -0.03
N HIS A 126 15.53 -6.51 1.13
CA HIS A 126 15.13 -5.89 2.38
C HIS A 126 16.32 -5.85 3.33
N VAL A 127 16.45 -4.78 4.10
CA VAL A 127 17.41 -4.67 5.20
C VAL A 127 16.64 -4.27 6.45
N ASN A 128 16.69 -5.10 7.48
CA ASN A 128 16.13 -4.75 8.78
C ASN A 128 17.25 -4.23 9.68
N ALA A 129 16.98 -3.21 10.49
CA ALA A 129 17.83 -2.81 11.60
C ALA A 129 17.03 -2.87 12.89
N ARG A 130 17.55 -3.56 13.91
CA ARG A 130 16.94 -3.59 15.25
C ARG A 130 17.14 -2.22 15.89
N ILE A 131 16.06 -1.66 16.44
CA ILE A 131 16.04 -0.36 17.10
C ILE A 131 15.46 -0.48 18.50
N GLN A 132 15.80 0.47 19.38
CA GLN A 132 15.16 0.58 20.69
C GLN A 132 13.66 0.87 20.54
N GLN A 133 12.82 0.20 21.34
CA GLN A 133 11.36 0.35 21.34
C GLN A 133 10.91 1.63 22.08
N ARG A 134 11.22 2.80 21.52
CA ARG A 134 10.83 4.09 22.11
C ARG A 134 10.34 5.14 21.09
N TRP A 135 10.39 4.82 19.80
CA TRP A 135 9.91 5.70 18.73
C TRP A 135 8.59 5.19 18.19
N THR A 136 7.69 6.12 17.90
CA THR A 136 6.42 5.83 17.24
C THR A 136 6.62 5.47 15.77
N PHE A 137 5.63 4.81 15.15
CA PHE A 137 5.64 4.57 13.69
C PHE A 137 5.89 5.83 12.84
N THR A 138 5.42 6.99 13.30
CA THR A 138 5.64 8.26 12.59
C THR A 138 7.11 8.66 12.61
N GLU A 139 7.78 8.53 13.76
CA GLU A 139 9.21 8.84 13.90
C GLU A 139 10.07 7.82 13.13
N VAL A 140 9.75 6.52 13.22
CA VAL A 140 10.47 5.48 12.46
C VAL A 140 10.35 5.71 10.95
N ARG A 141 9.16 6.05 10.45
CA ARG A 141 8.98 6.39 9.03
C ARG A 141 9.70 7.68 8.65
N ARG A 142 9.72 8.69 9.52
CA ARG A 142 10.45 9.95 9.29
C ARG A 142 11.96 9.68 9.16
N ALA A 143 12.52 8.85 10.05
CA ALA A 143 13.89 8.37 9.95
C ALA A 143 14.14 7.60 8.65
N ALA A 144 13.23 6.70 8.25
CA ALA A 144 13.32 5.96 6.99
C ALA A 144 13.29 6.87 5.75
N LEU A 145 12.48 7.92 5.76
CA LEU A 145 12.42 8.90 4.65
C LEU A 145 13.75 9.68 4.52
N ALA A 146 14.29 10.15 5.65
CA ALA A 146 15.58 10.83 5.68
C ALA A 146 16.71 9.90 5.20
N PHE A 147 16.67 8.64 5.62
CA PHE A 147 17.56 7.59 5.13
C PHE A 147 17.45 7.43 3.60
N SER A 148 16.23 7.26 3.07
CA SER A 148 15.99 7.11 1.63
C SER A 148 16.51 8.31 0.80
N ARG A 149 16.35 9.54 1.32
CA ARG A 149 16.85 10.75 0.67
C ARG A 149 18.37 10.80 0.65
N GLU A 150 19.00 10.38 1.73
CA GLU A 150 20.45 10.33 1.79
C GLU A 150 21.03 9.30 0.83
N ILE A 151 20.42 8.12 0.73
CA ILE A 151 20.81 7.14 -0.31
C ILE A 151 20.62 7.72 -1.72
N GLU A 152 19.50 8.40 -2.00
CA GLU A 152 19.30 9.07 -3.29
C GLU A 152 20.36 10.17 -3.54
N ARG A 153 20.80 10.92 -2.53
CA ARG A 153 21.88 11.91 -2.67
C ARG A 153 23.22 11.27 -3.02
N ARG A 154 23.52 10.10 -2.46
CA ARG A 154 24.80 9.38 -2.67
C ARG A 154 24.84 8.58 -3.97
N ALA A 155 23.70 8.01 -4.35
CA ALA A 155 23.56 7.18 -5.54
C ALA A 155 22.45 7.67 -6.48
N PRO A 156 22.47 8.94 -6.93
CA PRO A 156 21.33 9.57 -7.62
C PRO A 156 21.00 8.97 -8.98
N LYS A 157 21.91 8.17 -9.56
CA LYS A 157 21.68 7.48 -10.85
C LYS A 157 20.91 6.17 -10.70
N VAL A 158 21.05 5.49 -9.55
CA VAL A 158 20.56 4.12 -9.34
C VAL A 158 19.59 4.00 -8.17
N ALA A 159 19.40 5.05 -7.37
CA ALA A 159 18.46 5.09 -6.25
C ALA A 159 17.50 6.28 -6.35
N THR A 160 16.30 6.12 -5.79
CA THR A 160 15.28 7.17 -5.71
C THR A 160 14.47 7.11 -4.42
N SER A 161 14.14 8.28 -3.85
CA SER A 161 13.16 8.43 -2.77
C SER A 161 11.82 9.00 -3.27
N LYS A 162 11.64 9.15 -4.59
CA LYS A 162 10.43 9.76 -5.16
C LYS A 162 9.21 8.87 -4.98
N TRP A 163 8.18 9.43 -4.33
CA TRP A 163 6.93 8.70 -4.07
C TRP A 163 6.21 8.30 -5.36
N TRP A 164 6.17 9.19 -6.34
CA TRP A 164 5.37 9.00 -7.54
C TRP A 164 6.08 8.12 -8.54
N LYS A 165 5.41 7.05 -8.99
CA LYS A 165 5.98 6.11 -9.98
C LYS A 165 6.49 6.80 -11.26
N GLU A 166 5.85 7.91 -11.68
CA GLU A 166 6.26 8.70 -12.85
C GLU A 166 7.56 9.50 -12.64
N GLU A 167 7.99 9.68 -11.40
CA GLU A 167 9.24 10.35 -11.03
C GLU A 167 10.34 9.38 -10.59
N ARG A 168 10.03 8.08 -10.49
CA ARG A 168 10.98 7.07 -10.03
C ARG A 168 11.92 6.68 -11.17
N HIS A 169 13.17 6.46 -10.79
CA HIS A 169 14.22 5.84 -11.59
C HIS A 169 15.04 4.93 -10.67
N GLY A 170 15.69 3.92 -11.22
CA GLY A 170 16.50 3.00 -10.42
C GLY A 170 15.70 2.28 -9.32
N VAL A 171 16.39 1.99 -8.22
CA VAL A 171 15.86 1.33 -7.02
C VAL A 171 15.14 2.34 -6.15
N PHE A 172 13.84 2.12 -5.93
CA PHE A 172 13.05 2.93 -5.00
C PHE A 172 13.23 2.42 -3.57
N LEU A 173 13.61 3.31 -2.66
CA LEU A 173 13.64 3.00 -1.23
C LEU A 173 12.26 3.29 -0.61
N ASP A 174 11.42 2.27 -0.44
CA ASP A 174 10.04 2.41 0.03
C ASP A 174 9.95 2.67 1.55
N TYR A 175 10.23 3.91 1.96
CA TYR A 175 10.11 4.36 3.35
C TYR A 175 8.70 4.16 3.94
N ASN A 176 7.65 4.06 3.11
CA ASN A 176 6.28 3.84 3.58
C ASN A 176 6.07 2.42 4.13
N GLN A 177 7.02 1.49 3.97
CA GLN A 177 6.97 0.20 4.67
C GLN A 177 7.09 0.32 6.19
N ASN A 178 7.55 1.46 6.70
CA ASN A 178 7.61 1.75 8.14
C ASN A 178 6.34 2.41 8.69
N ALA A 179 5.32 2.61 7.86
CA ALA A 179 4.03 3.09 8.35
C ALA A 179 3.29 2.00 9.12
N LYS A 180 2.49 2.35 10.14
CA LYS A 180 1.64 1.40 10.87
C LYS A 180 0.73 0.64 9.91
N ASP A 181 0.53 -0.66 10.13
CA ASP A 181 -0.27 -1.52 9.22
C ASP A 181 0.38 -1.81 7.84
N ARG A 182 1.68 -1.50 7.70
CA ARG A 182 2.51 -2.00 6.60
C ARG A 182 3.42 -3.10 7.11
N THR A 183 3.45 -4.18 6.35
CA THR A 183 4.17 -5.40 6.71
C THR A 183 5.06 -5.80 5.56
N THR A 184 6.23 -6.37 5.89
CA THR A 184 7.16 -6.93 4.92
C THR A 184 7.18 -8.45 5.05
N CYS A 185 7.46 -9.14 3.95
CA CYS A 185 7.60 -10.59 3.96
C CYS A 185 8.70 -10.98 4.96
N SER A 186 8.43 -11.96 5.84
CA SER A 186 9.37 -12.36 6.88
C SER A 186 10.66 -12.93 6.30
N ALA A 187 11.75 -12.90 7.08
CA ALA A 187 12.88 -13.78 6.81
C ALA A 187 12.39 -15.23 6.69
N TYR A 188 12.98 -15.98 5.76
CA TYR A 188 12.67 -17.38 5.46
C TYR A 188 11.26 -17.66 4.88
N SER A 189 10.40 -16.65 4.71
CA SER A 189 9.12 -16.87 4.01
C SER A 189 9.34 -17.21 2.54
N ILE A 190 8.53 -18.14 2.04
CA ILE A 190 8.51 -18.57 0.65
C ILE A 190 7.71 -17.55 -0.17
N ARG A 191 8.09 -17.34 -1.43
CA ARG A 191 7.37 -16.52 -2.39
C ARG A 191 6.62 -17.41 -3.38
N PRO A 192 5.39 -17.03 -3.78
CA PRO A 192 4.52 -17.78 -4.68
C PRO A 192 4.99 -17.65 -6.15
N LEU A 193 6.24 -18.01 -6.40
CA LEU A 193 6.85 -18.00 -7.72
C LEU A 193 7.10 -19.44 -8.19
N PRO A 194 7.22 -19.69 -9.50
CA PRO A 194 7.42 -21.04 -10.03
C PRO A 194 8.63 -21.78 -9.43
N ASP A 195 9.65 -21.03 -9.02
CA ASP A 195 10.89 -21.53 -8.40
C ASP A 195 10.85 -21.53 -6.86
N ALA A 196 9.72 -21.13 -6.24
CA ALA A 196 9.51 -21.09 -4.79
C ALA A 196 10.66 -20.41 -4.02
N ARG A 197 11.15 -19.28 -4.55
CA ARG A 197 12.19 -18.47 -3.93
C ARG A 197 11.83 -18.03 -2.51
N VAL A 198 12.84 -17.88 -1.68
CA VAL A 198 12.73 -17.53 -0.26
C VAL A 198 13.22 -16.10 -0.05
N SER A 199 12.59 -15.35 0.86
CA SER A 199 13.19 -14.12 1.39
C SER A 199 14.36 -14.49 2.30
N ALA A 200 15.53 -14.70 1.70
CA ALA A 200 16.64 -15.38 2.33
C ALA A 200 17.57 -14.39 3.04
N PRO A 201 17.79 -14.54 4.36
CA PRO A 201 18.82 -13.79 5.08
C PRO A 201 20.22 -14.08 4.53
N LEU A 202 21.03 -13.03 4.46
CA LEU A 202 22.39 -13.05 3.94
C LEU A 202 23.33 -12.36 4.93
N ARG A 203 24.61 -12.71 4.85
CA ARG A 203 25.67 -11.88 5.41
C ARG A 203 25.99 -10.77 4.41
N TRP A 204 26.51 -9.64 4.90
CA TRP A 204 26.83 -8.50 4.04
C TRP A 204 27.89 -8.85 2.97
N GLU A 205 28.81 -9.74 3.28
CA GLU A 205 29.88 -10.18 2.38
C GLU A 205 29.35 -10.98 1.19
N GLU A 206 28.12 -11.50 1.26
CA GLU A 206 27.50 -12.28 0.18
C GLU A 206 26.77 -11.40 -0.83
N ILE A 207 26.40 -10.17 -0.45
CA ILE A 207 25.57 -9.30 -1.30
C ILE A 207 26.21 -9.03 -2.67
N PRO A 208 27.51 -8.70 -2.78
CA PRO A 208 28.12 -8.39 -4.06
C PRO A 208 27.97 -9.48 -5.11
N ASP A 209 27.83 -10.75 -4.70
CA ASP A 209 27.85 -11.92 -5.60
C ASP A 209 26.57 -12.77 -5.55
N CYS A 210 25.61 -12.45 -4.67
CA CYS A 210 24.41 -13.27 -4.51
C CYS A 210 23.48 -13.24 -5.73
N ASP A 211 22.90 -14.40 -6.07
CA ASP A 211 21.79 -14.54 -7.01
C ASP A 211 20.52 -14.98 -6.25
N PRO A 212 19.43 -14.19 -6.25
CA PRO A 212 18.15 -14.55 -5.64
C PRO A 212 17.59 -15.91 -6.09
N ALA A 213 17.91 -16.36 -7.31
CA ALA A 213 17.45 -17.64 -7.84
C ALA A 213 18.05 -18.86 -7.09
N GLU A 214 19.19 -18.68 -6.41
CA GLU A 214 19.83 -19.76 -5.65
C GLU A 214 19.13 -20.05 -4.31
N PHE A 215 18.28 -19.13 -3.83
CA PHE A 215 17.61 -19.24 -2.54
C PHE A 215 16.16 -19.70 -2.70
N THR A 216 15.95 -21.00 -2.73
CA THR A 216 14.64 -21.64 -2.88
C THR A 216 14.28 -22.43 -1.63
N VAL A 217 13.01 -22.82 -1.52
CA VAL A 217 12.55 -23.73 -0.44
C VAL A 217 13.38 -25.03 -0.37
N LEU A 218 13.93 -25.49 -1.50
CA LEU A 218 14.72 -26.71 -1.58
C LEU A 218 16.19 -26.52 -1.19
N THR A 219 16.78 -25.36 -1.47
CA THR A 219 18.21 -25.10 -1.23
C THR A 219 18.47 -24.52 0.16
N MET A 220 17.51 -23.77 0.73
CA MET A 220 17.68 -23.09 2.01
C MET A 220 17.98 -24.00 3.20
N PRO A 221 17.39 -25.21 3.36
CA PRO A 221 17.73 -26.09 4.48
C PRO A 221 19.20 -26.50 4.52
N ALA A 222 19.77 -26.86 3.36
CA ALA A 222 21.18 -27.23 3.27
C ALA A 222 22.10 -26.02 3.56
N ARG A 223 21.73 -24.85 3.03
CA ARG A 223 22.43 -23.59 3.32
C ARG A 223 22.41 -23.26 4.81
N LEU A 224 21.25 -23.30 5.46
CA LEU A 224 21.12 -22.99 6.89
C LEU A 224 22.01 -23.91 7.74
N LYS A 225 22.09 -25.19 7.40
CA LYS A 225 23.00 -26.15 8.06
C LYS A 225 24.49 -25.79 7.85
N ALA A 226 24.84 -25.28 6.67
CA ALA A 226 26.22 -24.98 6.31
C ALA A 226 26.73 -23.65 6.91
N VAL A 227 25.91 -22.59 6.89
CA VAL A 227 26.37 -21.23 7.26
C VAL A 227 25.75 -20.68 8.55
N GLY A 228 24.80 -21.41 9.15
CA GLY A 228 24.01 -20.95 10.30
C GLY A 228 22.97 -19.89 9.90
N ASP A 229 22.30 -19.30 10.89
CA ASP A 229 21.38 -18.18 10.68
C ASP A 229 22.15 -16.85 10.63
N PRO A 230 22.19 -16.15 9.47
CA PRO A 230 22.84 -14.85 9.34
C PRO A 230 22.25 -13.76 10.26
N ASN A 231 21.03 -13.94 10.75
CA ASN A 231 20.32 -12.99 11.61
C ASN A 231 20.36 -13.34 13.10
N ALA A 232 21.10 -14.39 13.51
CA ALA A 232 21.05 -14.93 14.87
C ALA A 232 21.30 -13.90 15.99
N LYS A 233 22.09 -12.85 15.72
CA LYS A 233 22.43 -11.79 16.68
C LYS A 233 21.65 -10.49 16.50
N MET A 234 20.58 -10.50 15.69
CA MET A 234 19.78 -9.30 15.42
C MET A 234 19.23 -8.65 16.69
N ASP A 235 18.80 -9.46 17.65
CA ASP A 235 18.17 -8.96 18.88
C ASP A 235 19.19 -8.44 19.90
N ASP A 236 20.49 -8.71 19.72
CA ASP A 236 21.56 -8.22 20.59
C ASP A 236 22.02 -6.79 20.24
N GLU A 237 21.66 -6.29 19.06
CA GLU A 237 22.26 -5.11 18.42
C GLU A 237 21.21 -4.00 18.19
N ALA A 238 20.46 -3.65 19.23
CA ALA A 238 19.46 -2.57 19.16
C ALA A 238 20.12 -1.18 19.14
N GLY A 239 20.02 -0.49 18.00
CA GLY A 239 20.59 0.84 17.83
C GLY A 239 19.60 1.99 18.05
N SER A 240 20.11 3.22 17.99
CA SER A 240 19.31 4.44 18.15
C SER A 240 18.98 5.12 16.82
N LEU A 241 17.76 5.66 16.69
CA LEU A 241 17.34 6.46 15.54
C LEU A 241 17.73 7.95 15.63
N ASP A 242 18.33 8.40 16.74
CA ASP A 242 18.58 9.82 17.01
C ASP A 242 19.30 10.53 15.85
N LYS A 243 20.40 9.96 15.33
CA LYS A 243 21.14 10.52 14.18
C LYS A 243 20.31 10.63 12.90
N LEU A 244 19.41 9.69 12.67
CA LEU A 244 18.51 9.72 11.51
C LEU A 244 17.41 10.75 11.68
N LEU A 245 16.94 10.95 12.90
CA LEU A 245 15.97 12.01 13.22
C LEU A 245 16.62 13.40 13.13
N GLU A 246 17.89 13.56 13.54
CA GLU A 246 18.67 14.78 13.31
C GLU A 246 18.87 15.04 11.81
N LEU A 247 19.09 14.01 11.00
CA LEU A 247 19.13 14.13 9.55
C LEU A 247 17.77 14.57 8.99
N ALA A 248 16.67 14.02 9.50
CA ALA A 248 15.33 14.43 9.13
C ALA A 248 15.03 15.89 9.51
N ASP A 249 15.49 16.35 10.67
CA ASP A 249 15.38 17.76 11.10
C ASP A 249 16.14 18.69 10.15
N ARG A 250 17.33 18.29 9.71
CA ARG A 250 18.10 19.05 8.71
C ARG A 250 17.42 19.11 7.35
N ASP A 251 16.85 17.99 6.88
CA ASP A 251 16.06 17.95 5.65
C ASP A 251 14.87 18.92 5.74
N GLU A 252 14.13 18.89 6.86
CA GLU A 252 12.98 19.76 7.09
C GLU A 252 13.38 21.24 7.15
N ALA A 253 14.47 21.57 7.85
CA ALA A 253 15.03 22.93 7.88
C ALA A 253 15.48 23.42 6.48
N ALA A 254 15.90 22.50 5.60
CA ALA A 254 16.22 22.77 4.21
C ALA A 254 14.99 22.83 3.27
N GLY A 255 13.78 22.71 3.81
CA GLY A 255 12.52 22.77 3.07
C GLY A 255 12.06 21.42 2.48
N LEU A 256 12.71 20.32 2.83
CA LEU A 256 12.31 18.96 2.47
C LEU A 256 11.43 18.36 3.57
N GLY A 257 10.17 18.83 3.66
CA GLY A 257 9.17 18.35 4.62
C GLY A 257 8.75 16.88 4.39
N ASP A 258 7.67 16.44 5.04
CA ASP A 258 7.24 15.05 4.97
C ASP A 258 6.77 14.62 3.56
N ALA A 259 7.06 13.38 3.20
CA ALA A 259 6.65 12.79 1.93
C ALA A 259 5.21 12.23 2.02
N PRO A 260 4.51 12.06 0.87
CA PRO A 260 3.13 11.59 0.88
C PRO A 260 2.98 10.24 1.58
N TRP A 261 2.00 10.17 2.47
CA TRP A 261 1.56 8.91 3.08
C TRP A 261 0.60 8.18 2.15
N PRO A 262 0.42 6.86 2.34
CA PRO A 262 -0.60 6.11 1.61
C PRO A 262 -2.00 6.73 1.84
N PRO A 263 -2.91 6.70 0.84
CA PRO A 263 -4.16 7.48 0.87
C PRO A 263 -5.09 7.24 2.07
N HIS A 264 -5.00 6.09 2.72
CA HIS A 264 -5.86 5.69 3.83
C HIS A 264 -5.38 6.17 5.21
N PHE A 265 -4.17 6.75 5.31
CA PHE A 265 -3.70 7.39 6.54
C PHE A 265 -4.29 8.78 6.71
N ARG A 266 -4.37 9.28 7.95
CA ARG A 266 -4.67 10.69 8.19
C ARG A 266 -3.58 11.57 7.54
N LYS A 267 -3.97 12.75 7.05
CA LYS A 267 -3.00 13.71 6.51
C LYS A 267 -2.16 14.29 7.65
N MET A 268 -0.84 14.25 7.51
CA MET A 268 0.10 14.80 8.49
C MET A 268 0.34 16.29 8.23
N GLU A 269 0.76 17.00 9.27
CA GLU A 269 1.27 18.37 9.13
C GLU A 269 2.58 18.34 8.33
N GLY A 270 2.81 19.34 7.46
CA GLY A 270 3.98 19.37 6.58
C GLY A 270 3.98 18.33 5.44
N GLU A 271 2.95 17.47 5.33
CA GLU A 271 2.89 16.42 4.30
C GLU A 271 2.73 17.00 2.88
N ALA A 272 3.62 16.58 1.99
CA ALA A 272 3.54 16.87 0.56
C ALA A 272 2.20 16.39 -0.07
N PRO A 273 1.77 16.99 -1.19
CA PRO A 273 0.51 16.60 -1.83
C PRO A 273 0.46 15.12 -2.22
N ARG A 274 -0.62 14.42 -1.83
CA ARG A 274 -0.95 13.05 -2.26
C ARG A 274 -1.53 12.96 -3.68
N VAL A 275 -1.27 13.95 -4.53
CA VAL A 275 -1.70 13.95 -5.94
C VAL A 275 -0.47 13.91 -6.82
N ALA A 276 -0.46 13.02 -7.80
CA ALA A 276 0.64 12.90 -8.75
C ALA A 276 0.93 14.24 -9.45
N PRO A 277 2.21 14.60 -9.68
CA PRO A 277 2.60 15.85 -10.33
C PRO A 277 1.88 16.10 -11.66
N SER A 278 1.77 15.07 -12.51
CA SER A 278 1.04 15.12 -13.78
C SER A 278 -0.41 15.57 -13.60
N ARG A 279 -1.11 15.04 -12.59
CA ARG A 279 -2.50 15.38 -12.25
C ARG A 279 -2.62 16.74 -11.56
N ALA A 280 -1.62 17.14 -10.78
CA ALA A 280 -1.59 18.46 -10.12
C ALA A 280 -1.45 19.60 -11.14
N LYS A 281 -0.67 19.41 -12.21
CA LYS A 281 -0.54 20.37 -13.31
C LYS A 281 -1.87 20.61 -14.05
N GLY A 282 -2.64 19.54 -14.30
CA GLY A 282 -3.97 19.64 -14.91
C GLY A 282 -5.02 20.39 -14.06
N MET A 283 -4.84 20.43 -12.73
CA MET A 283 -5.73 21.18 -11.83
C MET A 283 -5.45 22.70 -11.88
N LYS A 284 -4.19 23.10 -12.09
CA LYS A 284 -3.79 24.51 -12.17
C LYS A 284 -4.17 25.16 -13.49
N SER A 285 -4.21 24.41 -14.60
CA SER A 285 -4.65 24.95 -15.90
C SER A 285 -6.16 25.21 -15.99
N ALA A 286 -6.97 24.56 -15.14
CA ALA A 286 -8.43 24.71 -15.13
C ALA A 286 -8.95 25.95 -14.36
N THR A 287 -8.07 26.77 -13.76
CA THR A 287 -8.49 27.88 -12.88
C THR A 287 -8.35 29.28 -13.49
N THR A 288 -7.96 29.41 -14.76
CA THR A 288 -7.69 30.73 -15.37
C THR A 288 -8.66 31.09 -16.50
N VAL A 289 -9.97 31.18 -16.23
CA VAL A 289 -10.87 32.10 -16.95
C VAL A 289 -11.99 32.54 -16.00
N SER A 290 -11.76 33.57 -15.19
CA SER A 290 -12.84 34.32 -14.53
C SER A 290 -13.08 35.62 -15.29
N LYS A 291 -14.06 35.61 -16.20
CA LYS A 291 -14.70 36.83 -16.69
C LYS A 291 -15.85 37.19 -15.75
N LYS A 292 -15.68 38.32 -15.06
CA LYS A 292 -16.74 39.05 -14.31
C LYS A 292 -17.94 39.36 -15.21
N LYS A 293 -19.17 39.13 -14.71
CA LYS A 293 -20.36 39.99 -14.94
C LYS A 293 -21.49 39.63 -13.96
N PRO A 294 -22.52 40.49 -13.78
CA PRO A 294 -22.77 41.13 -12.50
C PRO A 294 -24.08 40.68 -11.83
N ALA A 295 -24.26 41.16 -10.60
CA ALA A 295 -25.39 40.90 -9.72
C ALA A 295 -26.76 41.24 -10.33
N LYS A 296 -27.76 40.39 -10.05
CA LYS A 296 -29.18 40.70 -10.14
C LYS A 296 -29.91 40.16 -8.91
N LYS A 297 -30.61 41.07 -8.21
CA LYS A 297 -31.70 40.78 -7.25
C LYS A 297 -32.84 40.04 -8.02
N THR A 298 -33.75 39.24 -7.45
CA THR A 298 -34.66 39.48 -6.31
C THR A 298 -35.46 38.19 -5.99
N ALA A 299 -35.87 38.06 -4.72
CA ALA A 299 -37.18 37.61 -4.18
C ALA A 299 -37.75 36.18 -4.42
N GLY A 300 -38.17 35.55 -3.29
CA GLY A 300 -39.48 34.89 -3.17
C GLY A 300 -39.51 33.36 -3.03
N LYS A 301 -39.83 32.89 -1.80
CA LYS A 301 -40.76 31.79 -1.38
C LYS A 301 -40.99 30.60 -2.35
N THR A 302 -41.04 29.31 -1.99
CA THR A 302 -41.44 28.58 -0.76
C THR A 302 -41.19 27.08 -1.00
N GLU A 303 -41.40 26.27 0.04
CA GLU A 303 -41.62 24.81 0.06
C GLU A 303 -40.42 23.87 0.27
N ALA A 304 -40.62 23.07 1.31
CA ALA A 304 -39.72 22.06 1.85
C ALA A 304 -39.75 20.80 0.97
N SER A 305 -38.57 20.29 0.62
CA SER A 305 -38.39 18.87 0.36
C SER A 305 -37.03 18.41 0.87
N ALA A 306 -37.02 17.19 1.41
CA ALA A 306 -35.97 16.60 2.22
C ALA A 306 -34.58 16.63 1.55
N LYS A 307 -33.58 17.11 2.30
CA LYS A 307 -32.17 17.12 1.88
C LYS A 307 -31.55 15.74 2.05
N THR A 308 -31.40 15.01 0.95
CA THR A 308 -30.40 13.94 0.85
C THR A 308 -29.02 14.59 0.73
N THR A 309 -28.17 14.41 1.75
CA THR A 309 -26.79 14.93 1.78
C THR A 309 -25.88 14.10 0.86
N GLY A 310 -26.00 14.31 -0.45
CA GLY A 310 -25.04 13.85 -1.45
C GLY A 310 -24.01 14.95 -1.74
N ARG A 311 -22.73 14.66 -1.49
CA ARG A 311 -21.59 15.53 -1.89
C ARG A 311 -21.67 15.79 -3.40
N ARG A 312 -22.14 16.98 -3.81
CA ARG A 312 -22.23 17.36 -5.23
C ARG A 312 -20.84 17.30 -5.87
N SER A 313 -20.63 16.31 -6.74
CA SER A 313 -19.48 16.26 -7.64
C SER A 313 -19.45 17.52 -8.50
N LYS A 314 -18.31 18.22 -8.56
CA LYS A 314 -18.09 19.33 -9.50
C LYS A 314 -18.01 18.87 -10.97
N MET A 315 -17.95 17.57 -11.23
CA MET A 315 -17.89 16.98 -12.57
C MET A 315 -19.24 16.36 -12.97
N PRO A 316 -19.63 16.41 -14.26
CA PRO A 316 -20.88 15.85 -14.77
C PRO A 316 -20.75 14.31 -14.86
N LEU A 317 -20.76 13.66 -13.70
CA LEU A 317 -20.53 12.23 -13.54
C LEU A 317 -21.85 11.49 -13.36
N ILE A 318 -22.06 10.42 -14.13
CA ILE A 318 -23.22 9.55 -14.01
C ILE A 318 -22.79 8.10 -13.74
N VAL A 319 -23.64 7.33 -13.04
CA VAL A 319 -23.49 5.88 -12.88
C VAL A 319 -24.28 5.20 -13.98
N VAL A 320 -23.67 4.29 -14.73
CA VAL A 320 -24.32 3.64 -15.88
C VAL A 320 -24.57 2.15 -15.66
N ALA A 321 -23.77 1.49 -14.83
CA ALA A 321 -23.95 0.09 -14.49
C ALA A 321 -23.37 -0.21 -13.10
N ASN A 322 -23.98 -1.16 -12.39
CA ASN A 322 -23.38 -1.77 -11.22
C ASN A 322 -23.78 -3.25 -11.11
N SER A 323 -22.80 -4.11 -10.80
CA SER A 323 -23.06 -5.54 -10.60
C SER A 323 -21.94 -6.21 -9.80
N PRO A 324 -22.23 -7.26 -9.01
CA PRO A 324 -21.22 -8.16 -8.46
C PRO A 324 -20.36 -8.82 -9.55
N ASP A 325 -20.95 -9.04 -10.73
CA ASP A 325 -20.24 -9.54 -11.90
C ASP A 325 -19.66 -8.38 -12.73
N LYS A 326 -18.33 -8.40 -12.89
CA LYS A 326 -17.60 -7.38 -13.64
C LYS A 326 -17.97 -7.41 -15.14
N GLU A 327 -18.19 -8.58 -15.72
CA GLU A 327 -18.54 -8.71 -17.14
C GLU A 327 -19.94 -8.16 -17.39
N ALA A 328 -20.90 -8.47 -16.52
CA ALA A 328 -22.25 -7.91 -16.59
C ALA A 328 -22.25 -6.38 -16.47
N ALA A 329 -21.43 -5.82 -15.56
CA ALA A 329 -21.26 -4.38 -15.45
C ALA A 329 -20.68 -3.75 -16.73
N LEU A 330 -19.64 -4.35 -17.32
CA LEU A 330 -19.03 -3.89 -18.58
C LEU A 330 -19.99 -3.99 -19.77
N ALA A 331 -20.80 -5.05 -19.84
CA ALA A 331 -21.86 -5.15 -20.83
C ALA A 331 -22.90 -4.03 -20.69
N GLY A 332 -23.18 -3.60 -19.45
CA GLY A 332 -24.02 -2.44 -19.14
C GLY A 332 -23.48 -1.12 -19.72
N LEU A 333 -22.16 -0.91 -19.67
CA LEU A 333 -21.52 0.24 -20.31
C LEU A 333 -21.74 0.23 -21.83
N GLU A 334 -21.59 -0.92 -22.49
CA GLU A 334 -21.79 -1.02 -23.93
C GLU A 334 -23.25 -0.77 -24.33
N ARG A 335 -24.23 -1.27 -23.56
CA ARG A 335 -25.65 -0.91 -23.75
C ARG A 335 -25.90 0.58 -23.58
N TRP A 336 -25.28 1.20 -22.57
CA TRP A 336 -25.38 2.64 -22.36
C TRP A 336 -24.80 3.44 -23.54
N LYS A 337 -23.66 3.01 -24.11
CA LYS A 337 -23.05 3.64 -25.29
C LYS A 337 -23.95 3.53 -26.52
N GLN A 338 -24.56 2.36 -26.75
CA GLN A 338 -25.51 2.14 -27.84
C GLN A 338 -26.75 3.02 -27.71
N LYS A 339 -27.25 3.23 -26.48
CA LYS A 339 -28.39 4.10 -26.19
C LYS A 339 -28.04 5.59 -26.34
N ASN A 340 -26.77 5.97 -26.11
CA ASN A 340 -26.29 7.35 -26.12
C ASN A 340 -25.16 7.58 -27.12
N PRO A 341 -25.34 7.30 -28.42
CA PRO A 341 -24.24 7.25 -29.39
C PRO A 341 -23.53 8.60 -29.55
N LYS A 342 -24.28 9.71 -29.45
CA LYS A 342 -23.74 11.08 -29.50
C LYS A 342 -22.89 11.44 -28.29
N ALA A 343 -23.22 10.92 -27.12
CA ALA A 343 -22.40 11.14 -25.93
C ALA A 343 -21.19 10.21 -25.93
N ALA A 344 -21.37 8.96 -26.39
CA ALA A 344 -20.34 7.95 -26.48
C ALA A 344 -19.20 8.33 -27.45
N SER A 345 -19.51 9.01 -28.56
CA SER A 345 -18.49 9.48 -29.52
C SER A 345 -17.52 10.50 -28.93
N ASP A 346 -17.96 11.24 -27.91
CA ASP A 346 -17.19 12.31 -27.27
C ASP A 346 -16.46 11.82 -26.00
N LEU A 347 -16.56 10.53 -25.65
CA LEU A 347 -15.87 9.97 -24.49
C LEU A 347 -14.42 9.62 -24.82
N ALA A 348 -13.51 10.09 -23.98
CA ALA A 348 -12.17 9.55 -23.91
C ALA A 348 -12.16 8.24 -23.10
N VAL A 349 -11.12 7.42 -23.25
CA VAL A 349 -10.92 6.19 -22.46
C VAL A 349 -10.98 6.50 -20.95
N ASP A 350 -10.35 7.59 -20.53
CA ASP A 350 -10.31 8.05 -19.13
C ASP A 350 -11.64 8.58 -18.59
N ASP A 351 -12.66 8.76 -19.45
CA ASP A 351 -13.99 9.18 -19.02
C ASP A 351 -14.83 8.00 -18.51
N VAL A 352 -14.40 6.76 -18.79
CA VAL A 352 -15.01 5.54 -18.27
C VAL A 352 -14.27 5.12 -16.99
N LEU A 353 -14.96 5.21 -15.86
CA LEU A 353 -14.44 4.83 -14.55
C LEU A 353 -15.02 3.48 -14.16
N VAL A 354 -14.17 2.45 -14.10
CA VAL A 354 -14.52 1.12 -13.58
C VAL A 354 -14.05 1.04 -12.14
N ASP A 355 -14.96 1.30 -11.19
CA ASP A 355 -14.66 1.23 -9.77
C ASP A 355 -14.84 -0.19 -9.23
N SER A 356 -13.86 -0.69 -8.48
CA SER A 356 -14.06 -1.84 -7.60
C SER A 356 -14.56 -1.37 -6.24
N MET A 357 -15.78 -1.75 -5.91
CA MET A 357 -16.48 -1.39 -4.68
C MET A 357 -16.44 -2.56 -3.69
N ARG A 358 -16.29 -2.26 -2.40
CA ARG A 358 -16.29 -3.26 -1.33
C ARG A 358 -17.70 -3.41 -0.77
N GLY A 359 -18.26 -4.62 -0.86
CA GLY A 359 -19.47 -5.03 -0.16
C GLY A 359 -19.17 -5.62 1.22
N ARG A 360 -20.18 -6.22 1.86
CA ARG A 360 -20.06 -6.81 3.21
C ARG A 360 -19.13 -8.02 3.25
N SER A 361 -19.20 -8.89 2.23
CA SER A 361 -18.42 -10.13 2.12
C SER A 361 -17.75 -10.32 0.75
N SER A 362 -18.06 -9.50 -0.26
CA SER A 362 -17.52 -9.59 -1.62
C SER A 362 -17.27 -8.22 -2.25
N THR A 363 -16.49 -8.17 -3.33
CA THR A 363 -16.35 -6.96 -4.17
C THR A 363 -17.42 -6.94 -5.25
N TRP A 364 -17.85 -5.75 -5.67
CA TRP A 364 -18.72 -5.55 -6.82
C TRP A 364 -18.19 -4.40 -7.70
N THR A 365 -18.59 -4.36 -8.96
CA THR A 365 -18.13 -3.40 -9.95
C THR A 365 -19.16 -2.30 -10.15
N ARG A 366 -18.73 -1.04 -10.15
CA ARG A 366 -19.55 0.12 -10.53
C ARG A 366 -18.90 0.84 -11.70
N ILE A 367 -19.66 1.07 -12.76
CA ILE A 367 -19.21 1.87 -13.90
C ILE A 367 -19.82 3.27 -13.84
N ARG A 368 -18.95 4.28 -13.89
CA ARG A 368 -19.33 5.67 -14.00
C ARG A 368 -18.77 6.29 -15.27
N VAL A 369 -19.51 7.21 -15.86
CA VAL A 369 -19.10 7.96 -17.06
C VAL A 369 -18.99 9.43 -16.72
N ASN A 370 -17.83 10.02 -17.00
CA ASN A 370 -17.56 11.44 -16.84
C ASN A 370 -17.85 12.20 -18.14
N LEU A 371 -18.94 12.97 -18.15
CA LEU A 371 -19.39 13.68 -19.35
C LEU A 371 -18.63 15.01 -19.59
N ARG A 372 -17.39 15.14 -19.12
CA ARG A 372 -16.61 16.39 -19.20
C ARG A 372 -16.34 16.81 -20.65
N ASN A 373 -16.17 15.84 -21.56
CA ASN A 373 -15.90 16.07 -22.97
C ASN A 373 -17.19 16.11 -23.82
N VAL A 374 -18.32 15.71 -23.23
CA VAL A 374 -19.64 15.73 -23.88
C VAL A 374 -20.24 17.14 -23.79
N PRO A 375 -20.67 17.77 -24.91
CA PRO A 375 -21.31 19.08 -24.88
C PRO A 375 -22.58 19.10 -24.02
N GLU A 376 -22.81 20.17 -23.25
CA GLU A 376 -23.91 20.25 -22.27
C GLU A 376 -25.30 19.93 -22.84
N LYS A 377 -25.55 20.33 -24.09
CA LYS A 377 -26.84 20.11 -24.78
C LYS A 377 -27.14 18.63 -25.07
N VAL A 378 -26.12 17.78 -25.08
CA VAL A 378 -26.24 16.35 -25.41
C VAL A 378 -25.84 15.43 -24.25
N ARG A 379 -25.58 16.00 -23.07
CA ARG A 379 -25.29 15.21 -21.86
C ARG A 379 -26.53 14.44 -21.43
N PRO A 380 -26.49 13.10 -21.39
CA PRO A 380 -27.58 12.33 -20.80
C PRO A 380 -27.70 12.63 -19.31
N LYS A 381 -28.93 12.59 -18.80
CA LYS A 381 -29.19 12.67 -17.36
C LYS A 381 -28.83 11.34 -16.68
N GLN A 382 -28.68 11.36 -15.37
CA GLN A 382 -28.60 10.13 -14.58
C GLN A 382 -29.89 9.32 -14.79
N GLU A 383 -29.76 8.10 -15.29
CA GLU A 383 -30.84 7.11 -15.39
C GLU A 383 -30.59 5.98 -14.38
N THR A 384 -31.54 5.05 -14.26
CA THR A 384 -31.30 3.81 -13.50
C THR A 384 -30.14 3.05 -14.16
N PRO A 385 -29.09 2.66 -13.40
CA PRO A 385 -28.03 1.82 -13.92
C PRO A 385 -28.58 0.52 -14.53
N ASP A 386 -27.91 -0.04 -15.52
CA ASP A 386 -28.27 -1.33 -16.12
C ASP A 386 -27.00 -2.16 -16.35
N PRO A 387 -26.76 -3.25 -15.60
CA PRO A 387 -27.57 -3.72 -14.48
C PRO A 387 -27.52 -2.78 -13.26
N ASP A 388 -28.47 -2.95 -12.34
CA ASP A 388 -28.59 -2.18 -11.09
C ASP A 388 -28.47 -3.07 -9.84
N ASP A 389 -27.59 -4.07 -9.89
CA ASP A 389 -27.45 -5.13 -8.87
C ASP A 389 -26.56 -4.71 -7.69
N ASP A 390 -26.67 -3.47 -7.21
CA ASP A 390 -25.87 -2.98 -6.08
C ASP A 390 -26.17 -3.81 -4.82
N PRO A 391 -25.24 -4.70 -4.38
CA PRO A 391 -25.51 -5.66 -3.31
C PRO A 391 -25.61 -4.98 -1.94
N THR A 392 -25.34 -3.68 -1.87
CA THR A 392 -25.42 -2.89 -0.64
C THR A 392 -26.68 -2.03 -0.55
N ARG A 393 -27.56 -2.04 -1.56
CA ARG A 393 -28.79 -1.24 -1.60
C ARG A 393 -29.72 -1.53 -0.42
N ALA A 394 -30.06 -2.79 -0.21
CA ALA A 394 -30.94 -3.22 0.89
C ALA A 394 -30.40 -2.80 2.27
N TRP A 395 -29.08 -2.81 2.45
CA TRP A 395 -28.44 -2.35 3.68
C TRP A 395 -28.53 -0.83 3.87
N ARG A 396 -28.31 -0.04 2.81
CA ARG A 396 -28.45 1.43 2.87
C ARG A 396 -29.89 1.86 3.10
N GLU A 397 -30.85 1.18 2.49
CA GLU A 397 -32.28 1.45 2.66
C GLU A 397 -32.79 1.00 4.04
N GLY A 398 -32.23 -0.10 4.58
CA GLY A 398 -32.51 -0.57 5.93
C GLY A 398 -32.07 0.41 7.03
N LEU A 399 -30.97 1.14 6.83
CA LEU A 399 -30.49 2.19 7.75
C LEU A 399 -31.37 3.45 7.74
N ALA A 400 -32.25 3.62 6.76
CA ALA A 400 -33.08 4.82 6.60
C ALA A 400 -34.48 4.69 7.22
N LYS A 401 -34.84 3.52 7.79
CA LYS A 401 -36.08 3.37 8.56
C LYS A 401 -35.81 3.78 10.02
N PRO A 402 -36.48 4.80 10.58
CA PRO A 402 -36.43 5.05 12.00
C PRO A 402 -37.14 3.91 12.76
N CYS A 403 -36.62 3.54 13.93
CA CYS A 403 -37.29 2.66 14.89
C CYS A 403 -38.63 3.22 15.35
#